data_AF-A0A3S0DRJ9-F1
#
_entry.id   AF-A0A3S0DRJ9-F1
#
_cell.length_a   1.000
_cell.length_b   1.000
_cell.length_c   1.000
_cell.angle_alpha   90.00
_cell.angle_beta   90.00
_cell.angle_gamma   90.00
#
_symmetry.space_group_name_H-M   'P 1'
#
loop_
_entity.id
_entity.type
_entity.pdbx_description
1 polymer ?
#
loop_
_entity_poly.entity_id
_entity_poly.type
_entity_poly.pdbx_seq_one_letter_code
_entity_poly.pdbx_strand_id
1 'polypeptide(L)'
;MANDALEKVRKGLREQLTPKQRRGLMHDRFVLLKRERDLNDQELLLLDGWTKNYPELGAAYRLKEDFCAIYEQSVNQRAAIAAYEAWSKAVVPEVRDAFSDLIRAFTNWQPFILNYFEHPVTNAYTESLNSLIRVMNRLGRGYSFEALRAKILFTEGAHKKSL
;
A
#
# COMPACT_ATOMS: atom_id res chain seq x y z
N MET A 1 -0.83 2.65 -2.65
CA MET A 1 -1.95 3.49 -3.12
C MET A 1 -3.01 3.72 -2.03
N ALA A 2 -3.68 2.69 -1.49
CA ALA A 2 -4.67 2.91 -0.41
C ALA A 2 -4.05 3.56 0.85
N ASN A 3 -2.88 3.08 1.28
CA ASN A 3 -2.08 3.74 2.32
C ASN A 3 -1.71 5.19 1.98
N ASP A 4 -1.42 5.47 0.71
CA ASP A 4 -1.05 6.83 0.27
C ASP A 4 -2.27 7.77 0.33
N ALA A 5 -3.46 7.28 -0.01
CA ALA A 5 -4.71 8.02 0.12
C ALA A 5 -5.00 8.35 1.60
N LEU A 6 -4.88 7.38 2.50
CA LEU A 6 -5.00 7.62 3.94
C LEU A 6 -3.95 8.64 4.44
N GLU A 7 -2.70 8.54 3.95
CA GLU A 7 -1.65 9.51 4.30
C GLU A 7 -1.97 10.93 3.83
N LYS A 8 -2.59 11.10 2.65
CA LYS A 8 -3.04 12.42 2.18
C LYS A 8 -4.07 13.03 3.15
N VAL A 9 -5.09 12.26 3.54
CA VAL A 9 -6.10 12.70 4.52
C VAL A 9 -5.46 13.02 5.87
N ARG A 10 -4.58 12.15 6.38
CA ARG A 10 -3.87 12.36 7.64
C ARG A 10 -3.03 13.64 7.62
N LYS A 11 -2.31 13.92 6.54
CA LYS A 11 -1.50 15.15 6.40
C LYS A 11 -2.39 16.38 6.37
N GLY A 12 -3.46 16.37 5.57
CA GLY A 12 -4.43 17.48 5.49
C GLY A 12 -5.06 17.79 6.84
N LEU A 13 -5.49 16.75 7.58
CA LEU A 13 -5.98 16.91 8.95
C LEU A 13 -4.93 17.58 9.85
N ARG A 14 -3.69 17.08 9.86
CA ARG A 14 -2.64 17.60 10.76
C ARG A 14 -2.28 19.06 10.51
N GLU A 15 -2.39 19.53 9.27
CA GLU A 15 -2.19 20.94 8.90
C GLU A 15 -3.21 21.85 9.57
N GLN A 16 -4.46 21.39 9.70
CA GLN A 16 -5.57 22.13 10.31
C GLN A 16 -5.52 22.12 11.86
N LEU A 17 -4.81 21.18 12.47
CA LEU A 17 -4.77 21.03 13.92
C LEU A 17 -3.80 21.99 14.62
N THR A 18 -4.15 22.42 15.83
CA THR A 18 -3.23 23.15 16.71
C THR A 18 -2.07 22.27 17.19
N PRO A 19 -0.94 22.85 17.62
CA PRO A 19 0.18 22.08 18.19
C PRO A 19 -0.23 21.17 19.37
N LYS A 20 -1.21 21.60 20.18
CA LYS A 20 -1.73 20.79 21.29
C LYS A 20 -2.50 19.57 20.80
N GLN A 21 -3.35 19.72 19.79
CA GLN A 21 -4.11 18.61 19.19
C GLN A 21 -3.19 17.62 18.46
N ARG A 22 -2.16 18.11 17.74
CA ARG A 22 -1.19 17.24 17.05
C ARG A 22 -0.42 16.32 18.00
N ARG A 23 -0.20 16.73 19.26
CA ARG A 23 0.40 15.88 20.30
C ARG A 23 -0.52 14.72 20.72
N GLY A 24 -1.83 14.83 20.52
CA GLY A 24 -2.76 13.71 20.69
C GLY A 24 -2.69 12.66 19.58
N LEU A 25 -2.05 12.98 18.45
CA LEU A 25 -1.83 12.12 17.29
C LEU A 25 -0.36 11.68 17.19
N MET A 26 0.27 11.36 18.32
CA MET A 26 1.64 10.88 18.33
C MET A 26 1.73 9.47 17.72
N HIS A 27 2.70 9.27 16.84
CA HIS A 27 2.91 8.02 16.11
C HIS A 27 1.69 7.54 15.29
N ASP A 28 0.73 8.44 15.02
CA ASP A 28 -0.51 8.17 14.29
C ASP A 28 -0.28 7.42 12.98
N ARG A 29 0.71 7.86 12.21
CA ARG A 29 1.10 7.25 10.94
C ARG A 29 1.36 5.75 11.04
N PHE A 30 2.09 5.28 12.05
CA PHE A 30 2.47 3.87 12.12
C PHE A 30 1.27 2.98 12.41
N VAL A 31 0.39 3.43 13.31
CA VAL A 31 -0.86 2.74 13.66
C VAL A 31 -1.81 2.75 12.47
N LEU A 32 -2.02 3.91 11.84
CA LEU A 32 -2.95 4.08 10.72
C LEU A 32 -2.56 3.26 9.47
N LEU A 33 -1.26 3.07 9.21
CA LEU A 33 -0.79 2.32 8.04
C LEU A 33 -0.67 0.82 8.27
N LYS A 34 -0.67 0.36 9.53
CA LYS A 34 -0.71 -1.07 9.84
C LYS A 34 -2.10 -1.64 9.50
N ARG A 35 -2.16 -2.95 9.21
CA ARG A 35 -3.44 -3.66 9.04
C ARG A 35 -4.12 -3.81 10.40
N GLU A 36 -5.44 -3.73 10.43
CA GLU A 36 -6.21 -3.76 11.68
C GLU A 36 -5.96 -5.04 12.49
N ARG A 37 -5.87 -6.18 11.81
CA ARG A 37 -5.58 -7.50 12.43
C ARG A 37 -4.21 -7.59 13.11
N ASP A 38 -3.29 -6.69 12.78
CA ASP A 38 -1.90 -6.68 13.28
C ASP A 38 -1.70 -5.60 14.37
N LEU A 39 -2.76 -4.88 14.74
CA LEU A 39 -2.73 -3.88 15.81
C LEU A 39 -2.83 -4.58 17.18
N ASN A 40 -2.08 -4.07 18.15
CA ASN A 40 -2.26 -4.47 19.55
C ASN A 40 -3.38 -3.66 20.23
N ASP A 41 -3.78 -4.07 21.44
CA ASP A 41 -4.88 -3.44 22.18
C ASP A 41 -4.69 -1.94 22.41
N GLN A 42 -3.47 -1.49 22.69
CA GLN A 42 -3.15 -0.08 22.87
C GLN A 42 -3.30 0.69 21.56
N GLU A 43 -2.80 0.13 20.46
CA GLU A 43 -2.91 0.74 19.13
C GLU A 43 -4.37 0.81 18.66
N LEU A 44 -5.17 -0.22 18.95
CA LEU A 44 -6.62 -0.24 18.67
C LEU A 44 -7.36 0.85 19.45
N LEU A 45 -7.04 1.02 20.74
CA LEU A 45 -7.63 2.09 21.56
C LEU A 45 -7.28 3.48 21.02
N LEU A 46 -6.04 3.70 20.61
CA LEU A 46 -5.61 4.96 20.00
C LEU A 46 -6.33 5.22 18.68
N LEU A 47 -6.38 4.21 17.82
CA LEU A 47 -7.07 4.26 16.54
C LEU A 47 -8.56 4.58 16.71
N ASP A 48 -9.26 3.90 17.63
CA ASP A 48 -10.66 4.16 17.94
C ASP A 48 -10.86 5.61 18.41
N GLY A 49 -10.00 6.09 19.31
CA GLY A 49 -10.01 7.47 19.77
C GLY A 49 -9.83 8.48 18.62
N TRP A 50 -8.89 8.26 17.71
CA TRP A 50 -8.65 9.19 16.61
C TRP A 50 -9.77 9.16 15.57
N THR A 51 -10.26 7.98 15.20
CA THR A 51 -11.29 7.85 14.16
C THR A 51 -12.64 8.39 14.61
N LYS A 52 -12.96 8.34 15.92
CA LYS A 52 -14.14 8.98 16.50
C LYS A 52 -14.01 10.50 16.59
N ASN A 53 -12.83 11.02 16.93
CA ASN A 53 -12.60 12.46 17.06
C ASN A 53 -12.43 13.17 15.70
N TYR A 54 -11.98 12.44 14.67
CA TYR A 54 -11.73 12.96 13.33
C TYR A 54 -12.43 12.06 12.29
N PRO A 55 -13.73 12.30 12.01
CA PRO A 55 -14.54 11.42 11.16
C PRO A 55 -13.97 11.19 9.76
N GLU A 56 -13.38 12.21 9.12
CA GLU A 56 -12.72 12.06 7.81
C GLU A 56 -11.54 11.09 7.85
N LEU A 57 -10.75 11.12 8.94
CA LEU A 57 -9.67 10.17 9.15
C LEU A 57 -10.21 8.76 9.36
N GLY A 58 -11.31 8.62 10.11
CA GLY A 58 -12.03 7.36 10.29
C GLY A 58 -12.54 6.77 8.99
N ALA A 59 -13.21 7.59 8.17
CA ALA A 59 -13.70 7.19 6.86
C ALA A 59 -12.55 6.76 5.94
N ALA A 60 -11.47 7.53 5.88
CA ALA A 60 -10.30 7.19 5.09
C ALA A 60 -9.62 5.88 5.56
N TYR A 61 -9.54 5.66 6.87
CA TYR A 61 -8.95 4.44 7.42
C TYR A 61 -9.79 3.21 7.10
N ARG A 62 -11.13 3.30 7.21
CA ARG A 62 -12.05 2.22 6.80
C ARG A 62 -11.96 1.94 5.30
N LEU A 63 -12.00 2.97 4.46
CA LEU A 63 -11.83 2.81 3.00
C LEU A 63 -10.49 2.14 2.65
N LYS A 64 -9.41 2.44 3.35
CA LYS A 64 -8.14 1.73 3.20
C LYS A 64 -8.29 0.25 3.56
N GLU A 65 -8.84 -0.05 4.74
CA GLU A 65 -8.99 -1.44 5.20
C GLU A 65 -9.89 -2.26 4.28
N ASP A 66 -11.02 -1.69 3.85
CA ASP A 66 -11.99 -2.31 2.96
C ASP A 66 -11.40 -2.57 1.56
N PHE A 67 -10.61 -1.62 1.02
CA PHE A 67 -9.92 -1.83 -0.25
C PHE A 67 -8.95 -3.01 -0.17
N CYS A 68 -8.17 -3.11 0.91
CA CYS A 68 -7.28 -4.24 1.12
C CYS A 68 -8.06 -5.56 1.30
N ALA A 69 -9.22 -5.52 1.95
CA ALA A 69 -10.08 -6.68 2.12
C ALA A 69 -10.55 -7.29 0.78
N ILE A 70 -10.69 -6.50 -0.29
CA ILE A 70 -11.01 -7.01 -1.64
C ILE A 70 -10.00 -8.09 -2.05
N TYR A 71 -8.71 -7.87 -1.81
CA TYR A 71 -7.64 -8.82 -2.16
C TYR A 71 -7.58 -10.04 -1.24
N GLU A 72 -8.06 -9.92 -0.01
CA GLU A 72 -8.03 -10.98 0.99
C GLU A 72 -9.27 -11.87 0.96
N GLN A 73 -10.42 -11.33 0.53
CA GLN A 73 -11.73 -11.99 0.66
C GLN A 73 -12.32 -12.42 -0.69
N SER A 74 -11.88 -11.84 -1.81
CA SER A 74 -12.45 -12.18 -3.12
C SER A 74 -11.90 -13.49 -3.65
N VAL A 75 -12.80 -14.41 -3.98
CA VAL A 75 -12.46 -15.77 -4.45
C VAL A 75 -12.17 -15.85 -5.95
N ASN A 76 -12.56 -14.85 -6.74
CA ASN A 76 -12.36 -14.78 -8.18
C ASN A 76 -12.54 -13.34 -8.69
N GLN A 77 -12.28 -13.12 -9.98
CA GLN A 77 -12.39 -11.79 -10.61
C GLN A 77 -13.77 -11.15 -10.44
N ARG A 78 -14.84 -11.96 -10.55
CA ARG A 78 -16.23 -11.47 -10.45
C ARG A 78 -16.57 -10.98 -9.05
N ALA A 79 -16.11 -11.69 -8.02
CA ALA A 79 -16.25 -11.24 -6.63
C ALA A 79 -15.44 -9.96 -6.39
N ALA A 80 -14.21 -9.91 -6.91
CA ALA A 80 -13.32 -8.76 -6.74
C ALA A 80 -13.87 -7.48 -7.39
N ILE A 81 -14.38 -7.56 -8.61
CA ILE A 81 -14.97 -6.39 -9.28
C ILE A 81 -16.25 -5.91 -8.57
N ALA A 82 -17.10 -6.82 -8.11
CA ALA A 82 -18.31 -6.46 -7.35
C ALA A 82 -17.95 -5.79 -6.02
N ALA A 83 -16.96 -6.31 -5.31
CA ALA A 83 -16.46 -5.72 -4.07
C ALA A 83 -15.81 -4.34 -4.31
N TYR A 84 -15.04 -4.19 -5.39
CA TYR A 84 -14.46 -2.91 -5.80
C TYR A 84 -15.53 -1.87 -6.15
N GLU A 85 -16.57 -2.25 -6.90
CA GLU A 85 -17.66 -1.34 -7.26
C GLU A 85 -18.44 -0.88 -6.02
N ALA A 86 -18.70 -1.79 -5.07
CA ALA A 86 -19.31 -1.46 -3.80
C ALA A 86 -18.42 -0.50 -2.99
N TRP A 87 -17.13 -0.81 -2.89
CA TRP A 87 -16.14 0.04 -2.24
C TRP A 87 -16.07 1.44 -2.89
N SER A 88 -15.99 1.51 -4.22
CA SER A 88 -15.88 2.79 -4.94
C SER A 88 -17.13 3.65 -4.79
N LYS A 89 -18.31 3.05 -4.60
CA LYS A 89 -19.56 3.76 -4.27
C LYS A 89 -19.59 4.24 -2.82
N ALA A 90 -18.93 3.54 -1.91
CA ALA A 90 -18.84 3.90 -0.49
C ALA A 90 -17.83 5.02 -0.22
N VAL A 91 -16.95 5.35 -1.18
CA VAL A 91 -16.01 6.49 -1.05
C VAL A 91 -16.81 7.80 -0.95
N VAL A 92 -16.84 8.36 0.26
CA VAL A 92 -17.57 9.60 0.56
C VAL A 92 -16.88 10.82 -0.09
N PRO A 93 -17.65 11.88 -0.46
CA PRO A 93 -17.12 13.04 -1.18
C PRO A 93 -15.91 13.70 -0.49
N GLU A 94 -15.91 13.77 0.84
CA GLU A 94 -14.94 14.49 1.66
C GLU A 94 -13.52 13.93 1.51
N VAL A 95 -13.40 12.62 1.27
CA VAL A 95 -12.10 11.93 1.12
C VAL A 95 -11.82 11.51 -0.32
N ARG A 96 -12.77 11.73 -1.24
CA ARG A 96 -12.70 11.21 -2.61
C ARG A 96 -11.47 11.70 -3.36
N ASP A 97 -11.07 12.94 -3.17
CA ASP A 97 -9.89 13.52 -3.82
C ASP A 97 -8.60 12.79 -3.40
N ALA A 98 -8.49 12.38 -2.13
CA ALA A 98 -7.35 11.61 -1.64
C ALA A 98 -7.27 10.22 -2.31
N PHE A 99 -8.42 9.60 -2.59
CA PHE A 99 -8.54 8.28 -3.22
C PHE A 99 -8.58 8.32 -4.76
N SER A 100 -8.66 9.50 -5.37
CA SER A 100 -8.83 9.68 -6.82
C SER A 100 -7.78 8.97 -7.66
N ASP A 101 -6.50 9.00 -7.24
CA ASP A 101 -5.41 8.30 -7.93
C ASP A 101 -5.58 6.78 -7.87
N LEU A 102 -6.01 6.23 -6.72
CA LEU A 102 -6.27 4.80 -6.57
C LEU A 102 -7.43 4.36 -7.46
N ILE A 103 -8.54 5.11 -7.43
CA ILE A 103 -9.72 4.83 -8.27
C ILE A 103 -9.31 4.87 -9.74
N ARG A 104 -8.60 5.91 -10.18
CA ARG A 104 -8.13 6.06 -11.56
C ARG A 104 -7.22 4.90 -11.98
N ALA A 105 -6.26 4.53 -11.13
CA ALA A 105 -5.34 3.44 -11.42
C ALA A 105 -6.09 2.11 -11.55
N PHE A 106 -7.01 1.82 -10.62
CA PHE A 106 -7.79 0.59 -10.69
C PHE A 106 -8.66 0.56 -11.93
N THR A 107 -9.40 1.64 -12.24
CA THR A 107 -10.25 1.73 -13.44
C THR A 107 -9.45 1.57 -14.73
N ASN A 108 -8.31 2.24 -14.88
CA ASN A 108 -7.51 2.18 -16.11
C ASN A 108 -6.85 0.83 -16.33
N TRP A 109 -6.46 0.14 -15.26
CA TRP A 109 -5.72 -1.13 -15.32
C TRP A 109 -6.57 -2.33 -14.90
N GLN A 110 -7.89 -2.16 -14.82
CA GLN A 110 -8.81 -3.13 -14.23
C GLN A 110 -8.63 -4.56 -14.78
N PRO A 111 -8.55 -4.81 -16.11
CA PRO A 111 -8.39 -6.16 -16.61
C PRO A 111 -7.12 -6.85 -16.08
N PHE A 112 -6.02 -6.10 -15.97
CA PHE A 112 -4.74 -6.62 -15.49
C PHE A 112 -4.74 -6.83 -13.97
N ILE A 113 -5.38 -5.93 -13.23
CA ILE A 113 -5.52 -6.05 -11.78
C ILE A 113 -6.39 -7.26 -11.43
N LEU A 114 -7.51 -7.46 -12.14
CA LEU A 114 -8.41 -8.59 -11.89
C LEU A 114 -7.75 -9.93 -12.19
N ASN A 115 -6.78 -9.99 -13.12
CA ASN A 115 -6.02 -11.20 -13.40
C ASN A 115 -5.29 -11.77 -12.17
N TYR A 116 -4.99 -10.94 -11.16
CA TYR A 116 -4.43 -11.39 -9.88
C TYR A 116 -5.30 -12.45 -9.19
N PHE A 117 -6.63 -12.36 -9.33
CA PHE A 117 -7.56 -13.27 -8.66
C PHE A 117 -7.69 -14.64 -9.33
N GLU A 118 -7.13 -14.80 -10.54
CA GLU A 118 -6.96 -16.11 -11.19
C GLU A 118 -5.51 -16.60 -11.09
N HIS A 119 -4.57 -15.65 -11.15
CA HIS A 119 -3.14 -15.89 -11.11
C HIS A 119 -2.51 -14.96 -10.07
N PRO A 120 -2.40 -15.38 -8.79
CA PRO A 120 -1.92 -14.54 -7.68
C PRO A 120 -0.39 -14.38 -7.72
N VAL A 121 0.13 -13.94 -8.86
CA VAL A 121 1.53 -13.62 -9.09
C VAL A 121 1.72 -12.15 -8.78
N THR A 122 2.68 -11.85 -7.90
CA THR A 122 3.02 -10.48 -7.53
C THR A 122 4.41 -10.12 -8.02
N ASN A 123 4.65 -8.82 -8.20
CA ASN A 123 5.97 -8.27 -8.51
C ASN A 123 6.93 -8.28 -7.29
N ALA A 124 6.61 -8.98 -6.20
CA ALA A 124 7.48 -9.00 -5.01
C ALA A 124 8.87 -9.56 -5.33
N TYR A 125 8.95 -10.59 -6.17
CA TYR A 125 10.23 -11.15 -6.60
C TYR A 125 11.03 -10.16 -7.46
N THR A 126 10.38 -9.49 -8.40
CA THR A 126 11.04 -8.50 -9.27
C THR A 126 11.49 -7.28 -8.47
N GLU A 127 10.71 -6.82 -7.49
CA GLU A 127 11.11 -5.75 -6.58
C GLU A 127 12.28 -6.13 -5.66
N SER A 128 12.30 -7.36 -5.15
CA SER A 128 13.43 -7.92 -4.40
C SER A 128 14.71 -7.90 -5.24
N LEU A 129 14.63 -8.39 -6.47
CA LEU A 129 15.74 -8.37 -7.41
C LEU A 129 16.18 -6.94 -7.75
N ASN A 130 15.24 -6.02 -7.99
CA ASN A 130 15.53 -4.60 -8.20
C ASN A 130 16.25 -3.96 -7.00
N SER A 131 15.92 -4.36 -5.78
CA SER A 131 16.63 -3.94 -4.56
C SER A 131 18.08 -4.43 -4.57
N LEU A 132 18.31 -5.71 -4.85
CA LEU A 132 19.66 -6.29 -4.96
C LEU A 132 20.50 -5.61 -6.04
N ILE A 133 19.91 -5.35 -7.21
CA ILE A 133 20.58 -4.63 -8.31
C ILE A 133 21.04 -3.25 -7.85
N ARG A 134 20.18 -2.50 -7.14
CA ARG A 134 20.52 -1.18 -6.61
C ARG A 134 21.65 -1.24 -5.58
N VAL A 135 21.65 -2.25 -4.71
CA VAL A 135 22.75 -2.48 -3.75
C VAL A 135 24.05 -2.76 -4.48
N MET A 136 24.05 -3.65 -5.47
CA MET A 136 25.25 -3.98 -6.25
C MET A 136 25.80 -2.79 -7.03
N ASN A 137 24.93 -1.99 -7.65
CA ASN A 137 25.34 -0.77 -8.34
C ASN A 137 25.99 0.25 -7.39
N ARG A 138 25.45 0.39 -6.17
CA ARG A 138 26.01 1.29 -5.15
C ARG A 138 27.39 0.84 -4.66
N LEU A 139 27.61 -0.47 -4.52
CA LEU A 139 28.91 -1.04 -4.13
C LEU A 139 29.93 -0.95 -5.29
N GLY A 140 29.46 -1.11 -6.53
CA GLY A 140 30.26 -1.03 -7.75
C GLY A 140 30.35 0.38 -8.32
N ARG A 141 30.87 1.34 -7.56
CA ARG A 141 31.09 2.72 -8.07
C ARG A 141 31.88 2.68 -9.38
N GLY A 142 31.27 3.19 -10.46
CA GLY A 142 31.88 3.24 -11.79
C GLY A 142 31.65 2.01 -12.68
N TYR A 143 30.78 1.08 -12.28
CA TYR A 143 30.39 -0.01 -13.18
C TYR A 143 29.69 0.51 -14.43
N SER A 144 30.12 0.01 -15.60
CA SER A 144 29.32 0.11 -16.80
C SER A 144 28.07 -0.77 -16.68
N PHE A 145 27.08 -0.51 -17.52
CA PHE A 145 25.87 -1.34 -17.57
C PHE A 145 26.21 -2.81 -17.82
N GLU A 146 27.17 -3.10 -18.70
CA GLU A 146 27.64 -4.44 -19.03
C GLU A 146 28.27 -5.14 -17.82
N ALA A 147 29.12 -4.42 -17.06
CA ALA A 147 29.74 -4.94 -15.86
C ALA A 147 28.71 -5.26 -14.77
N LEU A 148 27.76 -4.35 -14.54
CA LEU A 148 26.65 -4.58 -13.60
C LEU A 148 25.81 -5.77 -14.06
N ARG A 149 25.36 -5.79 -15.32
CA ARG A 149 24.54 -6.87 -15.90
C ARG A 149 25.22 -8.23 -15.77
N ALA A 150 26.51 -8.34 -16.10
CA ALA A 150 27.27 -9.57 -15.94
C ALA A 150 27.28 -10.00 -14.46
N LYS A 151 27.49 -9.06 -13.53
CA LYS A 151 27.50 -9.38 -12.11
C LYS A 151 26.14 -9.89 -11.61
N ILE A 152 25.04 -9.27 -12.01
CA ILE A 152 23.69 -9.72 -11.66
C ILE A 152 23.41 -11.13 -12.22
N LEU A 153 23.73 -11.37 -13.50
CA LEU A 153 23.44 -12.65 -14.14
C LEU A 153 24.33 -13.79 -13.63
N PHE A 154 25.56 -13.50 -13.20
CA PHE A 154 26.57 -14.53 -12.92
C PHE A 154 27.04 -14.63 -11.46
N THR A 155 26.66 -13.71 -10.54
CA THR A 155 27.28 -13.66 -9.19
C THR A 155 26.41 -14.14 -8.04
N GLU A 156 25.09 -14.33 -8.18
CA GLU A 156 24.28 -14.93 -7.10
C GLU A 156 23.21 -15.88 -7.63
N GLY A 157 23.30 -17.18 -7.30
CA GLY A 157 22.19 -18.12 -7.30
C GLY A 157 21.61 -18.61 -8.65
N ALA A 158 21.89 -17.96 -9.78
CA ALA A 158 21.32 -18.36 -11.08
C ALA A 158 21.98 -19.61 -11.71
N HIS A 159 23.17 -19.99 -11.25
CA HIS A 159 23.89 -21.17 -11.70
C HIS A 159 24.43 -21.99 -10.51
N LYS A 160 23.54 -22.61 -9.72
CA LYS A 160 23.94 -23.89 -9.12
C LYS A 160 24.00 -24.91 -10.26
N LYS A 161 25.15 -25.04 -10.92
CA LYS A 161 25.46 -26.26 -11.66
C LYS A 161 25.42 -27.39 -10.64
N SER A 162 24.38 -28.22 -10.69
CA SER A 162 24.53 -29.58 -10.18
C SER A 162 25.58 -30.22 -11.07
N LEU A 163 26.72 -30.58 -10.48
CA LEU A 163 27.51 -31.69 -10.99
C LEU A 163 26.73 -33.00 -10.71
#